data_AF-A0A2V7RWN8-F1
#
_entry.id   AF-A0A2V7RWN8-F1
#
_cell.length_a   1.000
_cell.length_b   1.000
_cell.length_c   1.000
_cell.angle_alpha   90.00
_cell.angle_beta   90.00
_cell.angle_gamma   90.00
#
_symmetry.space_group_name_H-M   'P 1'
#
loop_
_entity.id
_entity.type
_entity.pdbx_description
1 polymer ?
#
loop_
_entity_poly.entity_id
_entity_poly.type
_entity_poly.pdbx_seq_one_letter_code
_entity_poly.pdbx_strand_id
1 'polypeptide(L)'
;MDAARRYLLEGLDRDDREPPSDALPRLTLNALEKIRMSRSRERILGNLDEMYREAFDRAKATGDQSQMAALDFAYRREQLYFEILLDIREAMERKG
;
A
#
# COMPACT_ATOMS: atom_id res chain seq x y z
N MET A 1 -11.82 -10.90 26.72
CA MET A 1 -10.78 -10.54 25.73
C MET A 1 -11.06 -9.20 25.03
N ASP A 2 -12.06 -8.42 25.45
CA ASP A 2 -12.45 -7.16 24.79
C ASP A 2 -11.71 -5.90 25.28
N ALA A 3 -11.18 -5.91 26.50
CA ALA A 3 -10.56 -4.72 27.10
C ALA A 3 -9.21 -4.37 26.43
N ALA A 4 -8.41 -5.38 26.09
CA ALA A 4 -7.12 -5.19 25.42
C ALA A 4 -7.28 -4.64 23.99
N ARG A 5 -8.34 -5.07 23.28
CA ARG A 5 -8.68 -4.56 21.94
C ARG A 5 -9.14 -3.11 22.01
N ARG A 6 -9.94 -2.75 23.03
CA ARG A 6 -10.40 -1.38 23.27
C ARG A 6 -9.24 -0.42 23.56
N TYR A 7 -8.29 -0.83 24.38
CA TYR A 7 -7.12 -0.02 24.72
C TYR A 7 -6.16 0.20 23.54
N LEU A 8 -6.02 -0.80 22.66
CA LEU A 8 -5.23 -0.69 21.43
C LEU A 8 -5.86 0.25 20.41
N LEU A 9 -7.20 0.26 20.30
CA LEU A 9 -7.93 1.19 19.43
C LEU A 9 -7.90 2.63 19.98
N GLU A 10 -8.07 2.81 21.29
CA GLU A 10 -8.09 4.14 21.94
C GLU A 10 -6.73 4.87 21.89
N GLY A 11 -5.63 4.13 21.73
CA GLY A 11 -4.29 4.70 21.55
C GLY A 11 -4.01 5.27 20.15
N LEU A 12 -4.78 4.88 19.14
CA LEU A 12 -4.59 5.32 17.75
C LEU A 12 -5.22 6.69 17.47
N ASP A 13 -6.18 7.12 18.30
CA ASP A 13 -6.94 8.38 18.13
C ASP A 13 -6.24 9.61 18.73
N ARG A 14 -5.13 9.44 19.47
CA ARG A 14 -4.54 10.53 20.28
C ARG A 14 -3.54 11.46 19.59
N ASP A 15 -3.37 11.37 18.27
CA ASP A 15 -2.52 12.31 17.52
C ASP A 15 -3.36 13.26 16.65
N ASP A 16 -4.26 14.01 17.31
CA ASP A 16 -5.06 15.11 16.72
C ASP A 16 -4.25 16.39 16.46
N ARG A 17 -2.91 16.33 16.53
CA ARG A 17 -2.07 17.46 16.14
C ARG A 17 -2.02 17.52 14.63
N GLU A 18 -2.74 18.48 14.07
CA GLU A 18 -2.71 18.78 12.64
C GLU A 18 -1.26 19.01 12.22
N PRO A 19 -0.67 18.12 11.39
CA PRO A 19 0.71 18.29 10.97
C PRO A 19 0.83 19.55 10.11
N PRO A 20 1.97 20.26 10.13
CA PRO A 20 2.18 21.40 9.25
C PRO A 20 1.95 20.99 7.79
N SER A 21 1.38 21.87 6.95
CA SER A 21 0.89 21.49 5.60
C SER A 21 1.94 20.85 4.70
N ASP A 22 3.22 21.09 4.98
CA ASP A 22 4.38 20.58 4.24
C ASP A 22 4.95 19.25 4.78
N ALA A 23 4.37 18.69 5.85
CA ALA A 23 4.79 17.39 6.37
C ALA A 23 4.30 16.26 5.47
N LEU A 24 5.19 15.33 5.14
CA LEU A 24 4.81 14.08 4.45
C LEU A 24 3.70 13.39 5.26
N PRO A 25 2.59 12.98 4.61
CA PRO A 25 1.45 12.40 5.31
C PRO A 25 1.91 11.15 6.06
N ARG A 26 1.85 11.20 7.40
CA ARG A 26 2.06 10.03 8.24
C ARG A 26 1.01 8.98 7.87
N LEU A 27 1.39 7.71 7.84
CA LEU A 27 0.48 6.58 7.63
C LEU A 27 -0.37 6.31 8.88
N THR A 28 -0.99 7.34 9.46
CA THR A 28 -1.95 7.20 10.58
C THR A 28 -3.28 6.71 10.03
N LEU A 29 -4.06 6.01 10.84
CA LEU A 29 -5.38 5.50 10.44
C LEU A 29 -6.29 6.65 9.94
N ASN A 30 -6.31 7.77 10.66
CA ASN A 30 -7.07 8.97 10.28
C ASN A 30 -6.58 9.60 8.97
N ALA A 31 -5.27 9.59 8.70
CA ALA A 31 -4.73 10.06 7.42
C ALA A 31 -5.12 9.10 6.27
N LEU A 32 -5.06 7.78 6.50
CA LEU A 32 -5.51 6.78 5.54
C LEU A 32 -7.01 6.90 5.25
N GLU A 33 -7.82 7.22 6.26
CA GLU A 33 -9.26 7.47 6.10
C GLU A 33 -9.56 8.79 5.37
N LYS A 34 -8.80 9.86 5.62
CA LYS A 34 -8.89 11.11 4.83
C LYS A 34 -8.40 10.93 3.40
N ILE A 35 -7.48 10.00 3.15
CA ILE A 35 -7.04 9.56 1.81
C ILE A 35 -8.05 8.57 1.18
N ARG A 36 -9.25 8.34 1.78
CA ARG A 36 -10.35 7.62 1.08
C ARG A 36 -10.81 8.28 -0.23
N MET A 37 -10.22 9.39 -0.65
CA MET A 37 -10.07 9.65 -2.08
C MET A 37 -9.20 8.55 -2.69
N SER A 38 -9.87 7.51 -3.19
CA SER A 38 -9.34 6.56 -4.14
C SER A 38 -8.25 7.21 -5.01
N ARG A 39 -6.97 7.01 -4.69
CA ARG A 39 -6.03 6.76 -5.78
C ARG A 39 -6.71 5.61 -6.52
N SER A 40 -7.23 5.85 -7.72
CA SER A 40 -7.94 4.80 -8.44
C SER A 40 -7.04 3.58 -8.39
N ARG A 41 -7.58 2.41 -8.04
CA ARG A 41 -6.82 1.15 -8.00
C ARG A 41 -5.88 1.03 -9.20
N GLU A 42 -6.41 1.44 -10.35
CA GLU A 42 -5.72 1.60 -11.62
C GLU A 42 -4.47 2.49 -11.57
N ARG A 43 -4.51 3.66 -10.92
CA ARG A 43 -3.32 4.51 -10.75
C ARG A 43 -2.24 3.86 -9.88
N ILE A 44 -2.62 3.15 -8.82
CA ILE A 44 -1.64 2.45 -7.97
C ILE A 44 -0.98 1.31 -8.76
N LEU A 45 -1.79 0.51 -9.46
CA LEU A 45 -1.30 -0.58 -10.30
C LEU A 45 -0.43 -0.05 -11.46
N GLY A 46 -0.83 1.05 -12.09
CA GLY A 46 -0.06 1.69 -13.16
C GLY A 46 1.31 2.16 -12.68
N ASN A 47 1.39 2.80 -11.51
CA ASN A 47 2.67 3.21 -10.94
C ASN A 47 3.57 2.01 -10.60
N LEU A 48 3.00 0.92 -10.09
CA LEU A 48 3.75 -0.29 -9.76
C LEU A 48 4.27 -0.98 -11.03
N ASP A 49 3.44 -1.04 -12.06
CA ASP A 49 3.81 -1.57 -13.38
C ASP A 49 4.95 -0.77 -14.01
N GLU A 50 4.83 0.56 -14.03
CA GLU A 50 5.86 1.45 -14.57
C GLU A 50 7.19 1.27 -13.83
N MET A 51 7.17 1.27 -12.49
CA MET A 51 8.38 1.12 -11.67
C MET A 51 9.12 -0.21 -11.94
N TYR A 52 8.38 -1.33 -11.96
CA TYR A 52 8.98 -2.64 -12.20
C TYR A 52 9.45 -2.79 -13.65
N ARG A 53 8.70 -2.27 -14.61
CA ARG A 53 9.07 -2.29 -16.03
C ARG A 53 10.36 -1.52 -16.28
N GLU A 54 10.48 -0.30 -15.76
CA GLU A 54 11.71 0.47 -15.90
C GLU A 54 12.91 -0.21 -15.26
N ALA A 55 12.73 -0.80 -14.06
CA ALA A 55 13.80 -1.53 -13.38
C ALA A 55 14.22 -2.76 -14.18
N PHE A 56 13.25 -3.47 -14.76
CA PHE A 56 13.49 -4.64 -15.59
C PHE A 56 14.20 -4.27 -16.90
N ASP A 57 13.80 -3.18 -17.55
CA ASP A 57 14.44 -2.68 -18.77
C ASP A 57 15.89 -2.26 -18.49
N ARG A 58 16.18 -1.64 -17.33
CA ARG A 58 17.55 -1.36 -16.89
C ARG A 58 18.36 -2.64 -16.70
N ALA A 59 17.83 -3.64 -16.00
CA ALA A 59 18.49 -4.92 -15.77
C ALA A 59 18.76 -5.68 -17.10
N LYS A 60 17.79 -5.63 -18.02
CA LYS A 60 17.89 -6.18 -19.37
C LYS A 60 18.98 -5.49 -20.19
N ALA A 61 19.08 -4.15 -20.12
CA ALA A 61 20.13 -3.40 -20.80
C ALA A 61 21.53 -3.77 -20.31
N THR A 62 21.67 -4.13 -19.02
CA THR A 62 22.93 -4.61 -18.43
C THR A 62 23.17 -6.11 -18.58
N GLY A 63 22.19 -6.87 -19.10
CA GLY A 63 22.27 -8.33 -19.24
C GLY A 63 22.19 -9.11 -17.92
N ASP A 64 21.75 -8.48 -16.83
CA ASP A 64 21.69 -9.10 -15.50
C ASP A 64 20.45 -9.99 -15.35
N GLN A 65 20.60 -11.27 -15.74
CA GLN A 65 19.54 -12.27 -15.65
C GLN A 65 19.07 -12.53 -14.22
N SER A 66 19.96 -12.39 -13.23
CA SER A 66 19.61 -12.64 -11.82
C SER A 66 18.68 -11.55 -11.30
N GLN A 67 18.98 -10.29 -11.64
CA GLN A 67 18.15 -9.15 -11.29
C GLN A 67 16.82 -9.17 -12.03
N MET A 68 16.80 -9.57 -13.31
CA MET A 68 15.56 -9.76 -14.07
C MET A 68 14.63 -10.79 -13.40
N ALA A 69 15.16 -11.95 -12.99
CA ALA A 69 14.37 -12.99 -12.31
C ALA A 69 13.86 -12.53 -10.94
N ALA A 70 14.68 -11.80 -10.19
CA ALA A 70 14.29 -11.23 -8.89
C ALA A 70 13.16 -10.19 -9.04
N LEU A 71 13.25 -9.33 -10.05
CA LEU A 71 12.23 -8.31 -10.35
C LEU A 71 10.90 -8.95 -10.79
N ASP A 72 10.93 -9.99 -11.64
CA ASP A 72 9.71 -10.72 -12.04
C ASP A 72 9.02 -11.36 -10.84
N PHE A 73 9.79 -12.02 -9.97
CA PHE A 73 9.23 -12.65 -8.77
C PHE A 73 8.64 -11.62 -7.80
N ALA A 74 9.35 -10.50 -7.58
CA ALA A 74 8.90 -9.44 -6.69
C ALA A 74 7.62 -8.76 -7.21
N TYR A 75 7.53 -8.50 -8.51
CA TYR A 75 6.32 -7.97 -9.15
C TYR A 75 5.10 -8.87 -8.91
N ARG A 76 5.24 -10.19 -9.15
CA ARG A 76 4.15 -11.15 -8.91
C ARG A 76 3.72 -11.20 -7.44
N ARG A 77 4.69 -11.17 -6.52
CA ARG A 77 4.41 -11.13 -5.08
C ARG A 77 3.62 -9.89 -4.70
N GLU A 78 3.99 -8.73 -5.23
CA GLU A 78 3.28 -7.48 -4.94
C GLU A 78 1.89 -7.43 -5.55
N GLN A 79 1.69 -7.94 -6.77
CA GLN A 79 0.35 -8.12 -7.36
C GLN A 79 -0.56 -8.96 -6.45
N LEU A 80 -0.06 -10.10 -5.96
CA LEU A 80 -0.80 -10.96 -5.05
C LEU A 80 -1.16 -10.26 -3.73
N TYR A 81 -0.24 -9.47 -3.17
CA TYR A 81 -0.54 -8.68 -1.96
C TYR A 81 -1.65 -7.65 -2.21
N PHE A 82 -1.65 -7.01 -3.37
CA PHE A 82 -2.74 -6.10 -3.74
C PHE A 82 -4.07 -6.82 -3.88
N GLU A 83 -4.11 -7.99 -4.52
CA GLU A 83 -5.33 -8.81 -4.63
C GLU A 83 -5.90 -9.14 -3.24
N ILE A 84 -5.06 -9.65 -2.33
CA ILE A 84 -5.49 -9.98 -0.96
C ILE A 84 -6.03 -8.75 -0.21
N LEU A 85 -5.37 -7.60 -0.33
CA LEU A 85 -5.83 -6.37 0.33
C LEU A 85 -7.18 -5.90 -0.23
N LEU A 86 -7.39 -6.05 -1.54
CA LEU A 86 -8.67 -5.73 -2.18
C LEU A 86 -9.77 -6.70 -1.72
N ASP A 87 -9.48 -8.00 -1.64
CA ASP A 87 -10.43 -9.00 -1.14
C ASP A 87 -10.86 -8.70 0.31
N ILE A 88 -9.90 -8.31 1.16
CA ILE A 88 -10.17 -7.90 2.55
C ILE A 88 -11.05 -6.66 2.59
N ARG A 89 -10.72 -5.63 1.78
CA ARG A 89 -11.52 -4.41 1.70
C ARG A 89 -12.96 -4.72 1.28
N GLU A 90 -13.13 -5.55 0.26
CA GLU A 90 -14.45 -5.95 -0.24
C GLU A 90 -15.22 -6.76 0.83
N ALA A 91 -14.55 -7.65 1.57
CA ALA A 91 -15.15 -8.39 2.68
C ALA A 91 -15.58 -7.48 3.85
N MET A 92 -14.87 -6.38 4.08
CA MET A 92 -15.24 -5.37 5.07
C MET A 92 -16.42 -4.51 4.60
N GLU A 93 -16.42 -4.07 3.34
CA GLU A 93 -17.52 -3.30 2.75
C GLU A 93 -18.84 -4.12 2.72
N ARG A 94 -18.78 -5.44 2.51
CA ARG A 94 -19.96 -6.34 2.58
C ARG A 94 -20.54 -6.56 3.98
N LYS A 95 -19.80 -6.24 5.05
CA LYS A 95 -20.23 -6.43 6.45
C LYS A 95 -20.81 -5.18 7.11
N GLY A 96 -20.64 -4.00 6.48
CA GLY A 96 -21.24 -2.73 6.90
C GLY A 96 -22.55 -2.48 6.20
#